data_AF-A0AAE3VNY2-F1
#
_entry.id   AF-A0AAE3VNY2-F1
#
_cell.length_a   1.000
_cell.length_b   1.000
_cell.length_c   1.000
_cell.angle_alpha   90.00
_cell.angle_beta   90.00
_cell.angle_gamma   90.00
#
_symmetry.space_group_name_H-M   'P 1'
#
loop_
_entity.id
_entity.type
_entity.pdbx_description
1 polymer ?
#
loop_
_entity_poly.entity_id
_entity_poly.type
_entity_poly.pdbx_seq_one_letter_code
_entity_poly.pdbx_strand_id
1 'polypeptide(L)' 'MIAIGCLAPLILGVIGGLLGYWMAGADNAPWGFAGGFVIGALFLGTIAWLMARAKS' A
#
# COMPACT_ATOMS: atom_id res chain seq x y z
N MET A 1 -9.12 2.22 -16.08
CA MET A 1 -9.34 1.36 -14.89
C MET A 1 -8.03 0.94 -14.20
N ILE A 2 -6.94 0.70 -14.94
CA ILE A 2 -5.62 0.35 -14.36
C ILE A 2 -4.95 1.51 -13.59
N ALA A 3 -5.13 2.77 -14.00
CA ALA A 3 -4.49 3.93 -13.35
C ALA A 3 -4.97 4.20 -11.91
N ILE A 4 -6.19 3.78 -11.54
CA ILE A 4 -6.69 3.95 -10.16
C ILE A 4 -6.03 2.90 -9.25
N GLY A 5 -5.75 1.70 -9.78
CA GLY A 5 -5.10 0.63 -9.02
C GLY A 5 -3.65 0.93 -8.65
N CYS A 6 -2.92 1.75 -9.42
CA CYS A 6 -1.56 2.16 -9.05
C CYS A 6 -1.51 3.37 -8.08
N LEU A 7 -2.58 4.17 -8.01
CA LEU A 7 -2.71 5.26 -7.06
C LEU A 7 -2.93 4.75 -5.63
N ALA A 8 -3.69 3.66 -5.46
CA ALA A 8 -4.00 3.09 -4.15
C ALA A 8 -2.78 2.67 -3.30
N PRO A 9 -1.77 1.94 -3.81
CA PRO A 9 -0.55 1.65 -3.04
C PRO A 9 0.29 2.91 -2.81
N LEU A 10 0.24 3.90 -3.71
CA LEU A 10 0.89 5.19 -3.51
C LEU A 10 0.29 5.95 -2.31
N ILE A 11 -1.05 6.03 -2.25
CA ILE A 11 -1.77 6.68 -1.16
C ILE A 11 -1.52 5.95 0.17
N LEU A 12 -1.57 4.61 0.17
CA LEU A 12 -1.26 3.81 1.36
C LEU A 12 0.20 3.94 1.78
N GLY A 13 1.13 4.08 0.84
CA GLY A 13 2.54 4.40 1.10
C GLY A 13 2.71 5.77 1.77
N VAL A 14 2.04 6.81 1.27
CA VAL A 14 2.08 8.15 1.86
C VAL A 14 1.48 8.17 3.27
N ILE A 15 0.33 7.51 3.46
CA ILE A 15 -0.31 7.40 4.78
C ILE A 15 0.58 6.60 5.74
N GLY A 16 1.16 5.49 5.29
CA GLY A 16 2.09 4.68 6.09
C GLY A 16 3.34 5.45 6.49
N GLY A 17 3.92 6.23 5.57
CA GLY A 17 5.06 7.10 5.84
C GLY A 17 4.75 8.21 6.85
N LEU A 18 3.57 8.81 6.73
CA LEU A 18 3.08 9.83 7.67
C LEU A 18 2.84 9.24 9.07
N LEU A 19 2.27 8.04 9.15
CA LEU A 19 2.10 7.30 10.40
C LEU A 19 3.45 6.90 11.02
N GLY A 20 4.40 6.41 10.21
CA GLY A 20 5.75 6.06 10.67
C GLY A 20 6.52 7.27 11.21
N TYR A 21 6.39 8.41 10.53
CA TYR A 21 6.93 9.69 10.99
C TYR A 21 6.31 10.13 12.31
N TRP A 22 4.98 9.99 12.45
CA TRP A 22 4.25 10.42 13.65
C TRP A 22 4.53 9.54 14.87
N MET A 23 4.71 8.22 14.67
CA MET A 23 4.90 7.27 15.77
C MET A 23 6.33 7.24 16.31
N ALA A 24 7.34 7.44 15.46
CA ALA A 24 8.73 7.23 15.89
C ALA A 24 9.74 8.18 15.22
N GLY A 25 9.28 9.34 14.74
CA GLY A 25 10.12 10.41 14.19
C GLY A 25 10.63 10.14 12.78
N ALA A 26 11.50 11.04 12.31
CA ALA A 26 12.03 11.04 10.93
C ALA A 26 12.72 9.73 10.53
N ASP A 27 13.36 9.05 11.47
CA ASP A 27 14.11 7.81 11.22
C ASP A 27 13.21 6.63 10.82
N ASN A 28 11.93 6.67 11.21
CA ASN A 28 10.95 5.60 10.94
C ASN A 28 9.99 5.92 9.80
N ALA A 29 10.04 7.15 9.26
CA ALA A 29 9.29 7.50 8.07
C ALA A 29 9.56 6.56 6.87
N PRO A 30 10.82 6.17 6.55
CA PRO A 30 11.10 5.26 5.42
C PRO A 30 10.46 3.89 5.59
N TRP A 31 10.45 3.37 6.83
CA TRP A 31 9.80 2.10 7.18
C TRP A 31 8.28 2.19 7.10
N GLY A 32 7.70 3.33 7.49
CA GLY A 32 6.30 3.62 7.29
C GLY A 32 5.91 3.66 5.80
N PHE A 33 6.71 4.33 4.96
CA PHE A 33 6.49 4.39 3.52
C PHE A 33 6.58 3.00 2.87
N ALA A 34 7.64 2.25 3.20
CA ALA A 34 7.85 0.90 2.70
C ALA A 34 6.72 -0.04 3.13
N GLY A 35 6.35 -0.01 4.42
CA GLY A 35 5.26 -0.82 4.97
C GLY A 35 3.92 -0.49 4.32
N GLY A 36 3.56 0.79 4.23
CA GLY A 36 2.32 1.23 3.60
C GLY A 36 2.21 0.84 2.12
N PHE A 37 3.31 0.95 1.38
CA PHE A 37 3.34 0.59 -0.04
C PHE A 37 3.25 -0.93 -0.26
N VAL A 38 3.98 -1.72 0.54
CA VAL A 38 3.97 -3.18 0.47
C VAL A 38 2.59 -3.73 0.85
N ILE A 39 1.99 -3.22 1.93
CA ILE A 39 0.65 -3.63 2.36
C ILE A 39 -0.39 -3.27 1.30
N GLY A 40 -0.33 -2.06 0.73
CA GLY A 40 -1.23 -1.64 -0.35
C GLY A 40 -1.10 -2.49 -1.60
N ALA A 41 0.13 -2.82 -2.01
CA ALA A 41 0.39 -3.67 -3.17
C ALA A 41 -0.08 -5.12 -2.94
N LEU A 42 0.14 -5.67 -1.75
CA LEU A 42 -0.35 -7.01 -1.37
C LEU A 42 -1.88 -7.06 -1.31
N PHE A 43 -2.54 -6.02 -0.80
CA PHE A 43 -4.00 -5.97 -0.71
C PHE A 43 -4.63 -5.95 -2.11
N LEU A 44 -4.11 -5.14 -3.03
CA LEU A 44 -4.58 -5.13 -4.42
C LEU A 44 -4.22 -6.41 -5.16
N GLY A 45 -3.02 -6.96 -4.92
CA GLY A 45 -2.59 -8.23 -5.51
C GLY A 45 -3.48 -9.40 -5.09
N THR A 46 -3.84 -9.48 -3.80
CA THR A 46 -4.74 -10.52 -3.27
C THR A 46 -6.16 -10.36 -3.78
N ILE A 47 -6.70 -9.14 -3.84
CA ILE A 47 -8.01 -8.87 -4.43
C ILE A 47 -8.04 -9.20 -5.92
N ALA A 48 -7.02 -8.82 -6.68
CA ALA A 48 -6.91 -9.13 -8.10
C ALA A 48 -6.84 -10.65 -8.34
N TRP A 49 -6.09 -11.36 -7.50
CA TRP A 49 -5.98 -12.82 -7.56
C TRP A 49 -7.31 -13.51 -7.21
N LEU A 50 -8.02 -13.05 -6.17
CA LEU A 50 -9.35 -13.56 -5.82
C LEU A 50 -10.36 -13.30 -6.93
N MET A 51 -10.38 -12.12 -7.54
CA MET A 51 -11.24 -11.82 -8.68
C MET A 51 -10.91 -12.66 -9.91
N ALA A 52 -9.61 -12.93 -10.17
CA ALA A 52 -9.20 -13.83 -11.24
C ALA A 52 -9.70 -15.27 -11.00
N ARG A 53 -9.68 -15.70 -9.73
CA ARG A 53 -10.12 -17.05 -9.31
C ARG A 53 -11.64 -17.19 -9.29
N ALA A 54 -12.39 -16.14 -8.96
CA ALA A 54 -13.86 -16.12 -8.99
C ALA A 54 -14.45 -16.07 -10.41
N LYS A 55 -13.62 -15.76 -11.41
CA LYS A 55 -14.00 -15.72 -12.82
C LYS A 55 -13.71 -17.03 -13.57
N SER A 56 -13.06 -17.99 -12.89
CA SER A 56 -12.78 -19.33 -13.38
C SER A 56 -13.74 -20.35 -12.79
#